data_AF-M5U2G4-F1
#
_entry.id   AF-M5U2G4-F1
#
_cell.length_a   1.000
_cell.length_b   1.000
_cell.length_c   1.000
_cell.angle_alpha   90.00
_cell.angle_beta   90.00
_cell.angle_gamma   90.00
#
_symmetry.space_group_name_H-M   'P 1'
#
loop_
_entity.id
_entity.type
_entity.pdbx_description
1 polymer ?
#
loop_
_entity_poly.entity_id
_entity_poly.type
_entity_poly.pdbx_seq_one_letter_code
_entity_poly.pdbx_strand_id
1 'polypeptide(L)'
;MAADFDVSNHNDSGAGSLRAAIEGLNGAGAGTHAINFASGLDPINLLSHLPTIVGTDQTITVNGAGNTVSGQDTARLFFVADGDVTFENMTLKQGYAEGGDGGNAGGGGGGGAGAGGALFVNTGANVVISGVAFDSNRAEGGDGGDHDASSRTGGGGGGFSGNGGATN
;
A
#
# COMPACT_ATOMS: atom_id res chain seq x y z
N MET A 1 -2.70 19.30 -16.33
CA MET A 1 -4.14 19.33 -16.69
C MET A 1 -4.88 18.53 -15.64
N ALA A 2 -6.12 18.86 -15.30
CA ALA A 2 -6.89 18.01 -14.38
C ALA A 2 -7.41 16.76 -15.09
N ALA A 3 -7.45 15.63 -14.38
CA ALA A 3 -7.99 14.37 -14.89
C ALA A 3 -8.69 13.61 -13.76
N ASP A 4 -9.83 13.02 -14.09
CA ASP A 4 -10.63 12.21 -13.19
C ASP A 4 -10.52 10.74 -13.60
N PHE A 5 -10.30 9.87 -12.61
CA PHE A 5 -10.15 8.43 -12.78
C PHE A 5 -11.26 7.71 -12.02
N ASP A 6 -12.22 7.18 -12.76
CA ASP A 6 -13.42 6.59 -12.17
C ASP A 6 -13.22 5.12 -11.79
N VAL A 7 -13.63 4.78 -10.57
CA VAL A 7 -13.80 3.40 -10.11
C VAL A 7 -15.28 3.05 -10.25
N SER A 8 -15.59 2.12 -11.15
CA SER A 8 -16.97 1.79 -11.54
C SER A 8 -17.37 0.35 -11.23
N ASN A 9 -16.45 -0.47 -10.74
CA ASN A 9 -16.72 -1.83 -10.30
C ASN A 9 -15.84 -2.24 -9.12
N HIS A 10 -16.19 -3.36 -8.49
CA HIS A 10 -15.50 -3.92 -7.33
C HIS A 10 -14.43 -4.97 -7.67
N ASN A 11 -14.05 -5.10 -8.94
CA ASN A 11 -13.05 -6.08 -9.35
C ASN A 11 -11.66 -5.65 -8.84
N ASP A 12 -10.82 -6.62 -8.46
CA ASP A 12 -9.43 -6.34 -8.03
C ASP A 12 -8.56 -5.71 -9.13
N SER A 13 -8.86 -6.01 -10.40
CA SER A 13 -8.11 -5.51 -11.55
C SER A 13 -8.96 -5.41 -12.81
N GLY A 14 -8.40 -4.81 -13.86
CA GLY A 14 -9.07 -4.57 -15.14
C GLY A 14 -9.77 -3.21 -15.20
N ALA A 15 -10.35 -2.90 -16.36
CA ALA A 15 -10.98 -1.60 -16.61
C ALA A 15 -12.06 -1.28 -15.56
N GLY A 16 -12.05 -0.05 -15.05
CA GLY A 16 -12.98 0.42 -14.02
C GLY A 16 -12.71 -0.04 -12.59
N SER A 17 -11.65 -0.82 -12.36
CA SER A 17 -11.18 -1.18 -11.00
C SER A 17 -10.42 -0.02 -10.35
N LEU A 18 -10.31 -0.05 -9.01
CA LEU A 18 -9.46 0.86 -8.24
C LEU A 18 -8.00 0.80 -8.70
N ARG A 19 -7.50 -0.39 -9.03
CA ARG A 19 -6.15 -0.59 -9.54
C ARG A 19 -5.92 0.16 -10.85
N ALA A 20 -6.82 0.01 -11.81
CA ALA A 20 -6.74 0.72 -13.09
C ALA A 20 -6.83 2.24 -12.91
N ALA A 21 -7.62 2.73 -11.94
CA ALA A 21 -7.71 4.16 -11.64
C ALA A 21 -6.39 4.72 -11.08
N ILE A 22 -5.72 3.99 -10.19
CA ILE A 22 -4.40 4.37 -9.67
C ILE A 22 -3.34 4.34 -10.78
N GLU A 23 -3.35 3.32 -11.64
CA GLU A 23 -2.45 3.24 -12.79
C GLU A 23 -2.65 4.40 -13.76
N GLY A 24 -3.91 4.77 -14.04
CA GLY A 24 -4.25 5.95 -14.85
C GLY A 24 -3.75 7.25 -14.21
N LEU A 25 -3.98 7.41 -12.90
CA LEU A 25 -3.50 8.55 -12.13
C LEU A 25 -1.98 8.72 -12.22
N ASN A 26 -1.23 7.62 -12.04
CA ASN A 26 0.23 7.63 -12.13
C ASN A 26 0.73 7.99 -13.54
N GLY A 27 -0.08 7.77 -14.58
CA GLY A 27 0.22 8.15 -15.95
C GLY A 27 -0.19 9.59 -16.34
N ALA A 28 -0.88 10.32 -15.46
CA ALA A 28 -1.53 11.59 -15.79
C ALA A 28 -0.57 12.80 -15.92
N GLY A 29 0.65 12.68 -15.41
CA GLY A 29 1.61 13.79 -15.29
C GLY A 29 1.25 14.77 -14.16
N ALA A 30 1.87 15.95 -14.14
CA ALA A 30 1.67 16.94 -13.07
C ALA A 30 0.27 17.61 -13.13
N GLY A 31 -0.27 17.95 -11.95
CA GLY A 31 -1.53 18.68 -11.83
C GLY A 31 -2.45 18.20 -10.72
N THR A 32 -3.69 18.69 -10.74
CA THR A 32 -4.74 18.31 -9.78
C THR A 32 -5.62 17.22 -10.37
N HIS A 33 -5.67 16.07 -9.72
CA HIS A 33 -6.37 14.88 -10.21
C HIS A 33 -7.32 14.34 -9.16
N ALA A 34 -8.27 13.51 -9.59
CA ALA A 34 -9.15 12.81 -8.67
C ALA A 34 -9.30 11.33 -9.05
N ILE A 35 -9.44 10.49 -8.02
CA ILE A 35 -9.99 9.13 -8.14
C ILE A 35 -11.39 9.18 -7.52
N ASN A 36 -12.42 8.92 -8.33
CA ASN A 36 -13.81 9.02 -7.92
C ASN A 36 -14.47 7.64 -7.95
N PHE A 37 -14.99 7.20 -6.81
CA PHE A 37 -15.71 5.94 -6.74
C PHE A 37 -17.16 6.15 -7.11
N ALA A 38 -17.72 5.24 -7.91
CA ALA A 38 -19.16 5.11 -8.01
C ALA A 38 -19.73 4.69 -6.63
N SER A 39 -20.92 5.18 -6.28
CA SER A 39 -21.62 4.77 -5.07
C SER A 39 -22.07 3.31 -5.17
N GLY A 40 -22.02 2.56 -4.06
CA GLY A 40 -22.65 1.23 -3.99
C GLY A 40 -21.80 0.08 -4.53
N LEU A 41 -20.48 0.26 -4.62
CA LEU A 41 -19.51 -0.80 -4.95
C LEU A 41 -19.16 -1.68 -3.74
N ASP A 42 -19.58 -1.27 -2.54
CA ASP A 42 -19.18 -1.82 -1.24
C ASP A 42 -19.42 -3.35 -1.07
N PRO A 43 -18.38 -4.17 -0.76
CA PRO A 43 -16.95 -3.82 -0.66
C PRO A 43 -16.17 -4.04 -1.97
N ILE A 44 -15.10 -3.26 -2.16
CA ILE A 44 -14.02 -3.55 -3.12
C ILE A 44 -12.99 -4.44 -2.42
N ASN A 45 -12.96 -5.72 -2.78
CA ASN A 45 -12.06 -6.71 -2.19
C ASN A 45 -10.80 -6.87 -3.03
N LEU A 46 -9.64 -6.62 -2.41
CA LEU A 46 -8.34 -6.77 -3.04
C LEU A 46 -7.86 -8.21 -2.95
N LEU A 47 -7.19 -8.68 -4.00
CA LEU A 47 -6.51 -9.98 -4.06
C LEU A 47 -4.98 -9.82 -3.97
N SER A 48 -4.48 -8.60 -4.10
CA SER A 48 -3.07 -8.26 -3.98
C SER A 48 -2.89 -6.77 -3.64
N HIS A 49 -1.70 -6.40 -3.15
CA HIS A 49 -1.30 -5.02 -2.87
C HIS A 49 -1.71 -4.07 -4.02
N LEU A 50 -2.34 -2.93 -3.72
CA LEU A 50 -2.58 -1.92 -4.77
C LEU A 50 -1.24 -1.33 -5.26
N PRO A 51 -1.23 -0.78 -6.49
CA PRO A 51 -0.09 -0.01 -6.97
C PRO A 51 0.15 1.20 -6.06
N THR A 52 1.40 1.60 -5.96
CA THR A 52 1.78 2.85 -5.29
C THR A 52 1.18 4.06 -5.99
N ILE A 53 0.65 5.01 -5.23
CA ILE A 53 0.37 6.36 -5.73
C ILE A 53 1.72 7.11 -5.79
N VAL A 54 2.19 7.41 -7.00
CA VAL A 54 3.49 8.04 -7.22
C VAL A 54 3.47 9.51 -6.80
N GLY A 55 2.46 10.28 -7.25
CA GLY A 55 2.14 11.60 -6.72
C GLY A 55 3.10 12.75 -7.01
N THR A 56 4.17 12.54 -7.78
CA THR A 56 5.15 13.59 -8.11
C THR A 56 4.50 14.77 -8.83
N ASP A 57 4.60 15.96 -8.24
CA ASP A 57 3.97 17.20 -8.71
C ASP A 57 2.43 17.09 -8.89
N GLN A 58 1.78 16.21 -8.10
CA GLN A 58 0.33 16.00 -8.15
C GLN A 58 -0.35 16.42 -6.84
N THR A 59 -1.54 17.02 -6.98
CA THR A 59 -2.54 17.15 -5.91
C THR A 59 -3.68 16.20 -6.22
N ILE A 60 -3.99 15.28 -5.32
CA ILE A 60 -4.87 14.14 -5.59
C ILE A 60 -6.00 14.12 -4.57
N THR A 61 -7.24 13.98 -5.04
CA THR A 61 -8.38 13.64 -4.19
C THR A 61 -8.83 12.21 -4.49
N VAL A 62 -8.88 11.35 -3.48
CA VAL A 62 -9.45 10.00 -3.56
C VAL A 62 -10.77 10.01 -2.80
N ASN A 63 -11.88 10.16 -3.53
CA ASN A 63 -13.21 10.16 -2.95
C ASN A 63 -13.85 8.78 -3.06
N GLY A 64 -13.94 8.07 -1.94
CA GLY A 64 -14.47 6.72 -1.90
C GLY A 64 -16.00 6.63 -1.90
N ALA A 65 -16.72 7.74 -1.91
CA ALA A 65 -18.19 7.79 -2.03
C ALA A 65 -18.96 6.87 -1.05
N GLY A 66 -18.43 6.69 0.16
CA GLY A 66 -18.98 5.86 1.22
C GLY A 66 -18.66 4.36 1.11
N ASN A 67 -17.89 3.93 0.11
CA ASN A 67 -17.58 2.52 -0.10
C ASN A 67 -16.48 2.00 0.87
N THR A 68 -16.41 0.67 1.01
CA THR A 68 -15.29 0.00 1.68
C THR A 68 -14.26 -0.51 0.69
N VAL A 69 -12.98 -0.32 0.99
CA VAL A 69 -11.85 -1.03 0.38
C VAL A 69 -11.31 -2.02 1.41
N SER A 70 -11.28 -3.30 1.06
CA SER A 70 -10.86 -4.38 1.94
C SER A 70 -9.64 -5.12 1.40
N GLY A 71 -8.61 -5.25 2.23
CA GLY A 71 -7.39 -6.01 1.93
C GLY A 71 -7.52 -7.50 2.21
N GLN A 72 -8.66 -7.94 2.77
CA GLN A 72 -8.93 -9.34 3.14
C GLN A 72 -7.81 -9.97 3.97
N ASP A 73 -7.18 -9.17 4.86
CA ASP A 73 -6.08 -9.56 5.75
C ASP A 73 -4.82 -10.06 5.01
N THR A 74 -4.71 -9.78 3.70
CA THR A 74 -3.64 -10.28 2.83
C THR A 74 -2.98 -9.20 1.97
N ALA A 75 -3.65 -8.08 1.71
CA ALA A 75 -3.16 -7.03 0.83
C ALA A 75 -3.07 -5.67 1.54
N ARG A 76 -2.01 -4.93 1.22
CA ARG A 76 -1.93 -3.50 1.55
C ARG A 76 -2.88 -2.71 0.68
N LEU A 77 -3.59 -1.75 1.28
CA LEU A 77 -4.47 -0.87 0.53
C LEU A 77 -3.65 0.26 -0.10
N PHE A 78 -3.35 1.35 0.58
CA PHE A 78 -2.70 2.50 -0.06
C PHE A 78 -1.23 2.67 0.35
N PHE A 79 -0.38 2.96 -0.63
CA PHE A 79 0.97 3.47 -0.41
C PHE A 79 1.11 4.77 -1.19
N VAL A 80 1.44 5.86 -0.51
CA VAL A 80 1.64 7.18 -1.12
C VAL A 80 3.12 7.52 -1.06
N ALA A 81 3.77 7.63 -2.23
CA ALA A 81 5.20 7.89 -2.33
C ALA A 81 5.54 9.38 -2.22
N ASP A 82 4.72 10.24 -2.81
CA ASP A 82 4.93 11.69 -2.93
C ASP A 82 3.58 12.41 -3.14
N GLY A 83 3.60 13.74 -3.14
CA GLY A 83 2.45 14.60 -3.50
C GLY A 83 1.48 14.92 -2.36
N ASP A 84 0.49 15.76 -2.67
CA ASP A 84 -0.58 16.15 -1.75
C ASP A 84 -1.81 15.29 -2.00
N VAL A 85 -2.11 14.33 -1.12
CA VAL A 85 -3.22 13.37 -1.30
C VAL A 85 -4.26 13.54 -0.22
N THR A 86 -5.52 13.72 -0.62
CA THR A 86 -6.67 13.72 0.28
C THR A 86 -7.47 12.44 0.07
N PHE A 87 -7.60 11.62 1.11
CA PHE A 87 -8.56 10.50 1.14
C PHE A 87 -9.83 10.94 1.83
N GLU A 88 -10.97 10.69 1.20
CA GLU A 88 -12.25 11.09 1.78
C GLU A 88 -13.39 10.08 1.60
N ASN A 89 -14.28 10.07 2.59
CA ASN A 89 -15.57 9.38 2.56
C ASN A 89 -15.46 7.89 2.23
N MET A 90 -14.74 7.10 3.03
CA MET A 90 -14.59 5.67 2.78
C MET A 90 -14.25 4.86 4.03
N THR A 91 -14.36 3.54 3.93
CA THR A 91 -13.84 2.63 4.95
C THR A 91 -12.64 1.87 4.39
N LEU A 92 -11.53 1.88 5.12
CA LEU A 92 -10.31 1.14 4.83
C LEU A 92 -10.20 0.02 5.85
N LYS A 93 -10.38 -1.23 5.42
CA LYS A 93 -10.40 -2.36 6.35
C LYS A 93 -9.54 -3.54 5.94
N GLN A 94 -9.17 -4.35 6.94
CA GLN A 94 -8.48 -5.63 6.74
C GLN A 94 -7.26 -5.48 5.82
N GLY A 95 -6.63 -4.31 5.83
CA GLY A 95 -5.41 -4.03 5.10
C GLY A 95 -4.25 -4.65 5.85
N TYR A 96 -3.39 -5.39 5.14
CA TYR A 96 -2.27 -6.12 5.73
C TYR A 96 -0.95 -5.76 5.05
N ALA A 97 0.06 -5.45 5.85
CA ALA A 97 1.43 -5.28 5.39
C ALA A 97 2.38 -6.01 6.35
N GLU A 98 3.17 -6.92 5.80
CA GLU A 98 4.19 -7.69 6.50
C GLU A 98 5.58 -7.25 6.03
N GLY A 99 6.50 -7.02 6.96
CA GLY A 99 7.92 -6.82 6.64
C GLY A 99 8.58 -8.15 6.27
N GLY A 100 9.56 -8.12 5.38
CA GLY A 100 10.33 -9.34 5.08
C GLY A 100 11.16 -9.80 6.27
N ASP A 101 11.46 -11.10 6.32
CA ASP A 101 12.29 -11.67 7.39
C ASP A 101 13.76 -11.30 7.22
N GLY A 102 14.52 -11.31 8.31
CA GLY A 102 15.98 -11.24 8.25
C GLY A 102 16.58 -12.51 7.64
N GLY A 103 17.73 -12.36 6.98
CA GLY A 103 18.46 -13.49 6.41
C GLY A 103 19.19 -14.30 7.49
N ASN A 104 19.18 -15.62 7.35
CA ASN A 104 19.91 -16.54 8.22
C ASN A 104 21.42 -16.49 7.90
N ALA A 105 22.28 -16.35 8.92
CA ALA A 105 23.74 -16.36 8.78
C ALA A 105 24.45 -16.44 10.14
N GLY A 106 25.79 -16.34 10.18
CA GLY A 106 26.59 -16.33 11.39
C GLY A 106 26.18 -15.26 12.41
N GLY A 107 25.62 -14.14 11.96
CA GLY A 107 24.72 -13.31 12.76
C GLY A 107 23.46 -13.05 11.94
N GLY A 108 22.31 -13.50 12.41
CA GLY A 108 21.03 -13.32 11.70
C GLY A 108 20.71 -11.85 11.44
N GLY A 109 20.09 -11.58 10.29
CA GLY A 109 19.61 -10.24 9.93
C GLY A 109 18.42 -9.80 10.78
N GLY A 110 18.18 -8.50 10.89
CA GLY A 110 16.94 -7.99 11.50
C GLY A 110 15.74 -8.13 10.55
N GLY A 111 14.55 -8.35 11.10
CA GLY A 111 13.30 -8.32 10.34
C GLY A 111 12.95 -6.92 9.82
N GLY A 112 12.21 -6.88 8.71
CA GLY A 112 11.73 -5.66 8.07
C GLY A 112 10.48 -5.09 8.76
N ALA A 113 10.15 -3.83 8.48
CA ALA A 113 8.96 -3.20 9.02
C ALA A 113 7.70 -3.54 8.21
N GLY A 114 6.60 -3.88 8.90
CA GLY A 114 5.25 -3.93 8.34
C GLY A 114 4.72 -2.54 8.05
N ALA A 115 4.97 -2.04 6.84
CA ALA A 115 4.69 -0.65 6.50
C ALA A 115 3.25 -0.42 6.01
N GLY A 116 2.36 -0.16 6.98
CA GLY A 116 1.04 0.45 6.77
C GLY A 116 0.04 -0.42 6.01
N GLY A 117 -0.63 -1.35 6.71
CA GLY A 117 -1.62 -2.26 6.11
C GLY A 117 -2.77 -1.56 5.37
N ALA A 118 -3.33 -0.49 5.94
CA ALA A 118 -4.31 0.35 5.22
C ALA A 118 -3.67 1.49 4.43
N LEU A 119 -2.75 2.21 5.05
CA LEU A 119 -2.15 3.40 4.45
C LEU A 119 -0.72 3.53 4.94
N PHE A 120 0.22 3.65 4.00
CA PHE A 120 1.58 4.08 4.25
C PHE A 120 1.83 5.43 3.56
N VAL A 121 2.40 6.38 4.32
CA VAL A 121 2.74 7.72 3.85
C VAL A 121 4.26 7.85 3.88
N ASN A 122 4.87 7.94 2.70
CA ASN A 122 6.31 8.13 2.57
C ASN A 122 6.70 9.59 2.83
N THR A 123 7.99 9.85 3.07
CA THR A 123 8.50 11.17 3.46
C THR A 123 8.25 12.29 2.43
N GLY A 124 8.01 11.97 1.17
CA GLY A 124 7.65 12.96 0.14
C GLY A 124 6.18 13.34 0.14
N ALA A 125 5.31 12.54 0.75
CA ALA A 125 3.88 12.71 0.67
C ALA A 125 3.32 13.54 1.83
N ASN A 126 2.32 14.36 1.52
CA ASN A 126 1.46 15.02 2.48
C ASN A 126 0.04 14.46 2.33
N VAL A 127 -0.51 13.89 3.42
CA VAL A 127 -1.80 13.20 3.37
C VAL A 127 -2.80 13.82 4.32
N VAL A 128 -3.98 14.12 3.80
CA VAL A 128 -5.16 14.53 4.54
C VAL A 128 -6.20 13.41 4.49
N ILE A 129 -6.85 13.15 5.63
CA ILE A 129 -7.86 12.11 5.75
C ILE A 129 -9.13 12.77 6.29
N SER A 130 -10.25 12.63 5.57
CA SER A 130 -11.52 13.27 5.93
C SER A 130 -12.68 12.30 5.81
N GLY A 131 -13.37 12.00 6.92
CA GLY A 131 -14.50 11.05 6.88
C GLY A 131 -14.10 9.62 6.46
N VAL A 132 -12.89 9.19 6.84
CA VAL A 132 -12.41 7.84 6.58
C VAL A 132 -12.39 7.01 7.87
N ALA A 133 -12.91 5.79 7.81
CA ALA A 133 -12.82 4.83 8.90
C ALA A 133 -11.69 3.82 8.62
N PHE A 134 -10.87 3.53 9.62
CA PHE A 134 -9.87 2.44 9.59
C PHE A 134 -10.36 1.30 10.49
N ASP A 135 -10.53 0.11 9.93
CA ASP A 135 -11.03 -1.05 10.66
C ASP A 135 -10.14 -2.29 10.48
N SER A 136 -9.70 -2.90 11.57
CA SER A 136 -9.02 -4.20 11.55
C SER A 136 -7.79 -4.27 10.60
N ASN A 137 -7.04 -3.18 10.47
CA ASN A 137 -5.84 -3.13 9.63
C ASN A 137 -4.61 -3.55 10.44
N ARG A 138 -3.70 -4.30 9.82
CA ARG A 138 -2.51 -4.87 10.47
C ARG A 138 -1.22 -4.50 9.74
N ALA A 139 -0.25 -4.04 10.53
CA ALA A 139 1.11 -3.76 10.12
C ALA A 139 2.02 -4.65 10.99
N GLU A 140 2.65 -5.65 10.38
CA GLU A 140 3.40 -6.71 11.07
C GLU A 140 4.86 -6.68 10.63
N GLY A 141 5.79 -6.59 11.59
CA GLY A 141 7.21 -6.71 11.27
C GLY A 141 7.56 -8.14 10.87
N GLY A 142 8.59 -8.29 10.04
CA GLY A 142 9.15 -9.60 9.72
C GLY A 142 9.96 -10.17 10.87
N ASP A 143 10.22 -11.47 10.81
CA ASP A 143 11.01 -12.16 11.81
C ASP A 143 12.50 -11.81 11.69
N GLY A 144 13.24 -11.93 12.79
CA GLY A 144 14.71 -11.91 12.73
C GLY A 144 15.25 -13.18 12.08
N GLY A 145 16.39 -13.07 11.41
CA GLY A 145 17.08 -14.22 10.86
C GLY A 145 17.71 -15.09 11.95
N ASP A 146 17.79 -16.40 11.69
CA ASP A 146 18.41 -17.37 12.58
C ASP A 146 19.94 -17.30 12.54
N HIS A 147 20.56 -17.71 13.66
CA HIS A 147 22.00 -17.94 13.72
C HIS A 147 22.38 -19.26 13.03
N ASP A 148 23.26 -19.17 12.05
CA ASP A 148 23.91 -20.31 11.39
C ASP A 148 25.39 -20.37 11.74
N ALA A 149 25.74 -21.35 12.59
CA ALA A 149 27.11 -21.56 13.05
C ALA A 149 28.11 -21.94 11.93
N SER A 150 27.63 -22.33 10.75
CA SER A 150 28.46 -22.65 9.59
C SER A 150 28.83 -21.43 8.74
N SER A 151 28.09 -20.32 8.89
CA SER A 151 28.36 -19.05 8.24
C SER A 151 29.28 -18.15 9.07
N ARG A 152 30.19 -17.43 8.39
CA ARG A 152 31.11 -16.44 9.01
C ARG A 152 30.70 -14.99 8.72
N THR A 153 29.56 -14.79 8.11
CA THR A 153 29.05 -13.49 7.67
C THR A 153 27.76 -13.12 8.40
N GLY A 154 27.38 -11.85 8.34
CA GLY A 154 26.07 -11.39 8.81
C GLY A 154 24.98 -11.59 7.74
N GLY A 155 23.76 -11.82 8.18
CA GLY A 155 22.58 -11.92 7.33
C GLY A 155 22.07 -10.55 6.90
N GLY A 156 21.49 -10.47 5.71
CA GLY A 156 20.83 -9.25 5.25
C GLY A 156 19.58 -8.94 6.10
N GLY A 157 19.25 -7.67 6.28
CA GLY A 157 17.99 -7.29 6.91
C GLY A 157 16.80 -7.47 5.97
N GLY A 158 15.62 -7.71 6.52
CA GLY A 158 14.36 -7.75 5.78
C GLY A 158 13.91 -6.37 5.27
N GLY A 159 13.30 -6.35 4.09
CA GLY A 159 12.79 -5.15 3.42
C GLY A 159 11.26 -5.09 3.40
N PHE A 160 10.70 -4.04 2.79
CA PHE A 160 9.24 -3.85 2.67
C PHE A 160 8.53 -4.85 1.74
N SER A 161 9.27 -5.60 0.94
CA SER A 161 8.73 -6.53 -0.06
C SER A 161 9.66 -7.73 -0.31
N GLY A 162 10.48 -8.08 0.67
CA GLY A 162 11.37 -9.22 0.52
C GLY A 162 12.26 -9.47 1.72
N ASN A 163 12.63 -10.73 1.90
CA ASN A 163 13.48 -11.18 2.98
C ASN A 163 14.93 -10.76 2.74
N GLY A 164 15.68 -10.67 3.83
CA GLY A 164 17.11 -10.43 3.83
C GLY A 164 17.88 -11.58 3.21
N GLY A 165 18.98 -11.26 2.54
CA GLY A 165 19.85 -12.27 1.93
C GLY A 165 20.46 -13.20 2.98
N ALA A 166 20.35 -14.51 2.75
CA ALA A 166 21.10 -15.53 3.48
C ALA A 166 22.42 -15.85 2.74
N THR A 167 23.43 -16.27 3.48
CA THR A 167 24.68 -16.81 2.93
C THR A 167 24.75 -18.30 3.23
N ASN A 168 24.88 -19.15 2.20
CA ASN A 168 25.41 -20.51 2.35
C ASN A 168 26.93 -20.47 2.24
#